data_AF-A0A1C6UMU4-F1
#
_entry.id   AF-A0A1C6UMU4-F1
#
_cell.length_a   1.000
_cell.length_b   1.000
_cell.length_c   1.000
_cell.angle_alpha   90.00
_cell.angle_beta   90.00
_cell.angle_gamma   90.00
#
_symmetry.space_group_name_H-M   'P 1'
#
loop_
_entity.id
_entity.type
_entity.pdbx_description
1 polymer ?
#
loop_
_entity_poly.entity_id
_entity_poly.type
_entity_poly.pdbx_seq_one_letter_code
_entity_poly.pdbx_strand_id
1 'polypeptide(L)'
;MRHSRRHRALLILTTTTATLAAAGVVATAGTAQAAVGCRVTYTVASQWSGGFGANVTLTNVGDPLTSWTVTWSFTAGQTVVQAWNATVTQSGSTVRAASESYNGNLATNASTSFGFNGSWNNTSNPAPTSFAVNGVTCTGGTNPTAPPTTPPTTPPFTPPPTNPPSTGAWPTPTGQVNVNGTIEVSGTLDGGLRRYCCIGDGSQEESQDPMFRLAAGATLQNVIIGAPAGDGVHCAGPCTLRNVWWEDVGEDAATFRGSGSPTFLVDGGGARSASDKVFQHNGPGTLTVQNFQATNFGTFYRSCGNCSTQHRRNVVLRNITLTRPGNTVAGINVNYGDTARFSQITIVNDASRSMVICRKYNGNNSGNEPTQVGTGADGTNCLYSSADLSYR
;
A
#
# COMPACT_ATOMS: atom_id res chain seq x y z
N MET A 1 1.67 43.81 105.14
CA MET A 1 2.58 44.97 105.23
C MET A 1 3.13 45.27 103.84
N ARG A 2 3.04 46.55 103.41
CA ARG A 2 3.88 47.29 102.42
C ARG A 2 4.18 46.65 101.05
N HIS A 3 4.22 47.32 99.91
CA HIS A 3 3.97 48.69 99.45
C HIS A 3 3.86 48.61 97.91
N SER A 4 2.86 49.25 97.29
CA SER A 4 2.98 50.39 96.38
C SER A 4 4.08 50.37 95.29
N ARG A 5 3.67 50.08 94.05
CA ARG A 5 3.56 50.99 92.88
C ARG A 5 4.72 51.95 92.50
N ARG A 6 5.01 51.94 91.18
CA ARG A 6 5.59 52.96 90.26
C ARG A 6 7.13 52.91 90.10
N HIS A 7 7.79 53.18 88.96
CA HIS A 7 7.55 54.02 87.79
C HIS A 7 8.27 53.49 86.51
N ARG A 8 7.90 54.10 85.37
CA ARG A 8 8.21 53.84 83.95
C ARG A 8 9.66 54.15 83.51
N ALA A 9 10.14 53.42 82.49
CA ALA A 9 10.98 53.87 81.36
C ALA A 9 10.86 52.78 80.27
N LEU A 10 10.16 52.92 79.13
CA LEU A 10 10.38 53.72 77.91
C LEU A 10 11.79 53.61 77.30
N LEU A 11 11.83 53.42 75.97
CA LEU A 11 12.96 53.28 75.02
C LEU A 11 13.45 51.82 74.81
N ILE A 12 13.59 51.23 73.62
CA ILE A 12 13.64 51.69 72.22
C ILE A 12 13.12 50.57 71.30
N LEU A 13 12.36 50.95 70.26
CA LEU A 13 12.06 50.14 69.07
C LEU A 13 13.35 49.70 68.36
N THR A 14 13.52 48.40 68.12
CA THR A 14 14.13 47.91 66.86
C THR A 14 13.43 46.61 66.45
N THR A 15 12.35 46.76 65.70
CA THR A 15 11.73 45.66 64.94
C THR A 15 12.63 45.35 63.74
N THR A 16 13.56 44.40 63.88
CA THR A 16 14.15 43.72 62.71
C THR A 16 13.18 42.64 62.23
N THR A 17 12.15 43.07 61.50
CA THR A 17 11.46 42.21 60.54
C THR A 17 12.47 41.83 59.46
N ALA A 18 13.06 40.64 59.58
CA ALA A 18 13.69 39.98 58.44
C ALA A 18 12.58 39.58 57.48
N THR A 19 12.19 40.51 56.60
CA THR A 19 11.50 40.16 55.36
C THR A 19 12.48 39.30 54.57
N LEU A 20 12.32 37.98 54.64
CA LEU A 20 12.73 37.14 53.52
C LEU A 20 11.89 37.65 52.34
N ALA A 21 12.49 38.50 51.53
CA ALA A 21 12.11 38.64 50.14
C ALA A 21 12.40 37.27 49.51
N ALA A 22 11.45 36.35 49.64
CA ALA A 22 11.27 35.35 48.61
C ALA A 22 10.96 36.16 47.37
N ALA A 23 12.00 36.47 46.58
CA ALA A 23 11.84 36.80 45.20
C ALA A 23 11.13 35.59 44.59
N GLY A 24 9.80 35.64 44.62
CA GLY A 24 8.95 34.79 43.83
C GLY A 24 9.33 35.10 42.41
N VAL A 25 10.30 34.36 41.90
CA VAL A 25 10.42 34.09 40.48
C VAL A 25 9.08 33.45 40.17
N VAL A 26 8.11 34.28 39.76
CA VAL A 26 7.01 33.80 38.93
C VAL A 26 7.72 33.32 37.68
N ALA A 27 8.18 32.07 37.74
CA ALA A 27 8.36 31.29 36.54
C ALA A 27 7.01 31.41 35.88
N THR A 28 6.92 32.24 34.84
CA THR A 28 5.92 32.02 33.83
C THR A 28 6.16 30.58 33.43
N ALA A 29 5.33 29.68 33.97
CA ALA A 29 5.12 28.39 33.35
C ALA A 29 4.59 28.76 31.97
N GLY A 30 5.51 29.04 31.05
CA GLY A 30 5.25 28.88 29.64
C GLY A 30 4.63 27.50 29.60
N THR A 31 3.39 27.44 29.10
CA THR A 31 2.71 26.18 28.88
C THR A 31 3.75 25.25 28.30
N ALA A 32 4.17 24.26 29.10
CA ALA A 32 5.02 23.20 28.61
C ALA A 32 4.13 22.52 27.58
N GLN A 33 4.25 22.98 26.33
CA GLN A 33 3.51 22.43 25.22
C GLN A 33 4.15 21.06 25.09
N ALA A 34 3.51 20.06 25.72
CA ALA A 34 3.84 18.66 25.56
C ALA A 34 4.01 18.51 24.05
N ALA A 35 5.22 18.16 23.63
CA ALA A 35 5.56 18.13 22.23
C ALA A 35 4.46 17.31 21.55
N VAL A 36 3.67 17.95 20.67
CA VAL A 36 2.78 17.21 19.78
C VAL A 36 3.73 16.48 18.88
N GLY A 37 4.17 15.31 19.34
CA GLY A 37 4.88 14.40 18.52
C GLY A 37 3.87 14.03 17.45
N CYS A 38 4.07 14.54 16.26
CA CYS A 38 3.38 14.08 15.09
C CYS A 38 4.43 13.51 14.14
N ARG A 39 4.01 12.50 13.39
CA ARG A 39 4.79 11.99 12.27
C ARG A 39 3.92 12.14 11.04
N VAL A 40 4.39 12.94 10.09
CA VAL A 40 3.74 13.10 8.79
C VAL A 40 4.63 12.45 7.73
N THR A 41 4.04 11.53 6.98
CA THR A 41 4.66 10.91 5.82
C THR A 41 4.01 11.47 4.57
N TYR A 42 4.81 12.00 3.66
CA TYR A 42 4.35 12.53 2.37
C TYR A 42 4.99 11.73 1.25
N THR A 43 4.15 11.17 0.39
CA THR A 43 4.59 10.30 -0.71
C THR A 43 3.95 10.77 -2.00
N VAL A 44 4.77 11.11 -3.01
CA VAL A 44 4.29 11.26 -4.39
C VAL A 44 4.08 9.85 -4.95
N ALA A 45 2.81 9.41 -5.01
CA ALA A 45 2.44 8.07 -5.45
C ALA A 45 2.51 7.90 -6.97
N SER A 46 2.30 8.99 -7.72
CA SER A 46 2.42 9.00 -9.18
C SER A 46 2.72 10.42 -9.67
N GLN A 47 3.41 10.55 -10.81
CA GLN A 47 3.73 11.83 -11.43
C GLN A 47 3.66 11.68 -12.95
N TRP A 48 3.07 12.66 -13.63
CA TRP A 48 2.93 12.75 -15.08
C TRP A 48 3.20 14.18 -15.56
N SER A 49 3.19 14.41 -16.86
CA SER A 49 3.36 15.76 -17.40
C SER A 49 2.25 16.69 -16.90
N GLY A 50 2.64 17.71 -16.14
CA GLY A 50 1.77 18.74 -15.58
C GLY A 50 1.04 18.35 -14.30
N GLY A 51 1.16 17.10 -13.82
CA GLY A 51 0.45 16.67 -12.61
C GLY A 51 1.12 15.56 -11.81
N PHE A 52 0.66 15.39 -10.58
CA PHE A 52 1.11 14.33 -9.68
C PHE A 52 0.00 13.98 -8.68
N GLY A 53 0.02 12.76 -8.16
CA GLY A 53 -0.82 12.32 -7.05
C GLY A 53 0.04 12.10 -5.80
N ALA A 54 -0.38 12.64 -4.66
CA ALA A 54 0.32 12.49 -3.39
C ALA A 54 -0.60 11.94 -2.29
N ASN A 55 -0.02 11.11 -1.42
CA ASN A 55 -0.65 10.63 -0.19
C ASN A 55 0.07 11.21 1.02
N VAL A 56 -0.69 11.63 2.01
CA VAL A 56 -0.20 12.19 3.28
C VAL A 56 -0.77 11.38 4.43
N THR A 57 0.10 10.76 5.22
CA THR A 57 -0.28 10.00 6.42
C THR A 57 0.14 10.78 7.66
N LEU A 58 -0.84 11.12 8.50
CA LEU A 58 -0.65 11.70 9.82
C LEU A 58 -0.71 10.59 10.87
N THR A 59 0.35 10.43 11.65
CA THR A 59 0.33 9.64 12.88
C THR A 59 0.40 10.57 14.07
N ASN A 60 -0.60 10.50 14.95
CA ASN A 60 -0.59 11.22 16.21
C ASN A 60 0.30 10.47 17.19
N VAL A 61 1.41 11.05 17.64
CA VAL A 61 2.25 10.46 18.72
C VAL A 61 2.24 11.35 19.98
N GLY A 62 1.24 12.23 20.11
CA GLY A 62 0.93 13.02 21.29
C GLY A 62 -0.47 12.72 21.85
N ASP A 63 -1.07 13.67 22.56
CA ASP A 63 -2.42 13.52 23.14
C ASP A 63 -3.49 13.26 22.06
N PRO A 64 -4.58 12.54 22.38
CA PRO A 64 -5.67 12.29 21.45
C PRO A 64 -6.22 13.58 20.83
N LEU A 65 -6.39 13.57 19.52
CA LEU A 65 -6.96 14.69 18.76
C LEU A 65 -8.44 14.43 18.47
N THR A 66 -9.28 15.46 18.54
CA THR A 66 -10.68 15.42 18.08
C THR A 66 -10.85 16.03 16.68
N SER A 67 -9.85 16.79 16.23
CA SER A 67 -9.68 17.22 14.85
C SER A 67 -8.20 17.45 14.59
N TRP A 68 -7.81 17.41 13.32
CA TRP A 68 -6.43 17.67 12.92
C TRP A 68 -6.37 18.60 11.71
N THR A 69 -5.30 19.37 11.66
CA THR A 69 -4.92 20.21 10.54
C THR A 69 -3.46 19.94 10.25
N VAL A 70 -3.14 19.46 9.05
CA VAL A 70 -1.76 19.33 8.57
C VAL A 70 -1.43 20.53 7.68
N THR A 71 -0.31 21.20 7.97
CA THR A 71 0.18 22.34 7.19
C THR A 71 1.57 22.06 6.65
N TRP A 72 1.82 22.39 5.39
CA TRP A 72 3.15 22.35 4.77
C TRP A 72 3.28 23.45 3.70
N SER A 73 4.50 23.62 3.17
CA SER A 73 4.76 24.55 2.06
C SER A 73 5.41 23.83 0.89
N PHE A 74 4.90 24.09 -0.32
CA PHE A 74 5.56 23.73 -1.57
C PHE A 74 6.71 24.68 -1.89
N THR A 75 7.77 24.18 -2.53
CA THR A 75 8.98 24.97 -2.79
C THR A 75 9.27 25.19 -4.27
N ALA A 76 8.50 24.58 -5.19
CA ALA A 76 8.73 24.68 -6.63
C ALA A 76 7.45 25.05 -7.43
N GLY A 77 6.52 25.76 -6.81
CA GLY A 77 5.31 26.27 -7.47
C GLY A 77 4.22 25.23 -7.69
N GLN A 78 4.24 24.12 -6.95
CA GLN A 78 3.17 23.13 -7.01
C GLN A 78 1.84 23.69 -6.51
N THR A 79 0.73 23.23 -7.09
CA THR A 79 -0.62 23.56 -6.63
C THR A 79 -1.46 22.32 -6.42
N VAL A 80 -2.34 22.32 -5.42
CA VAL A 80 -3.35 21.28 -5.23
C VAL A 80 -4.54 21.54 -6.15
N VAL A 81 -4.97 20.53 -6.91
CA VAL A 81 -6.09 20.62 -7.86
C VAL A 81 -7.36 20.00 -7.28
N GLN A 82 -7.24 18.84 -6.65
CA GLN A 82 -8.34 18.13 -5.99
C GLN A 82 -7.79 17.28 -4.85
N ALA A 83 -8.57 17.09 -3.80
CA ALA A 83 -8.19 16.29 -2.64
C ALA A 83 -9.35 15.39 -2.18
N TRP A 84 -9.01 14.36 -1.42
CA TRP A 84 -9.97 13.44 -0.80
C TRP A 84 -9.53 13.10 0.62
N ASN A 85 -10.50 12.75 1.47
CA ASN A 85 -10.32 12.49 2.90
C ASN A 85 -9.73 13.65 3.72
N ALA A 86 -9.71 14.85 3.16
CA ALA A 86 -9.39 16.10 3.84
C ALA A 86 -9.94 17.29 3.04
N THR A 87 -10.32 18.35 3.74
CA THR A 87 -10.59 19.64 3.13
C THR A 87 -9.27 20.39 2.99
N VAL A 88 -8.81 20.56 1.75
CA VAL A 88 -7.49 21.17 1.45
C VAL A 88 -7.67 22.57 0.89
N THR A 89 -6.98 23.55 1.49
CA THR A 89 -6.85 24.90 0.96
C THR A 89 -5.39 25.25 0.72
N GLN A 90 -5.12 26.08 -0.28
CA GLN A 90 -3.78 26.57 -0.59
C GLN A 90 -3.78 28.08 -0.78
N SER A 91 -2.83 28.76 -0.14
CA SER A 91 -2.57 30.18 -0.31
C SER A 91 -1.09 30.39 -0.59
N GLY A 92 -0.77 30.87 -1.80
CA GLY A 92 0.61 30.87 -2.29
C GLY A 92 1.21 29.46 -2.26
N SER A 93 2.36 29.32 -1.60
CA SER A 93 3.03 28.03 -1.41
C SER A 93 2.50 27.20 -0.25
N THR A 94 1.73 27.79 0.67
CA THR A 94 1.28 27.12 1.90
C THR A 94 -0.01 26.36 1.67
N VAL A 95 0.00 25.08 2.03
CA VAL A 95 -1.16 24.18 1.96
C VAL A 95 -1.61 23.82 3.37
N ARG A 96 -2.91 23.84 3.60
CA ARG A 96 -3.57 23.45 4.83
C ARG A 96 -4.62 22.38 4.54
N ALA A 97 -4.44 21.19 5.10
CA ALA A 97 -5.38 20.08 5.02
C ALA A 97 -6.06 19.89 6.38
N ALA A 98 -7.38 20.05 6.44
CA ALA A 98 -8.17 19.83 7.65
C ALA A 98 -8.93 18.50 7.57
N SER A 99 -9.09 17.85 8.71
CA SER A 99 -9.91 16.64 8.84
C SER A 99 -11.34 16.84 8.36
N GLU A 100 -11.91 15.81 7.75
CA GLU A 100 -13.34 15.69 7.53
C GLU A 100 -14.05 15.32 8.85
N SER A 101 -15.38 15.48 8.89
CA SER A 101 -16.18 15.20 10.10
C SER A 101 -16.04 13.77 10.63
N TYR A 102 -15.76 12.81 9.74
CA TYR A 102 -15.66 11.38 10.09
C TYR A 102 -14.25 10.91 10.45
N ASN A 103 -13.21 11.71 10.20
CA ASN A 103 -11.82 11.29 10.40
C ASN A 103 -10.99 12.21 11.30
N GLY A 104 -11.64 13.15 12.01
CA GLY A 104 -10.98 14.08 12.93
C GLY A 104 -10.47 13.45 14.22
N ASN A 105 -11.15 12.42 14.74
CA ASN A 105 -10.76 11.73 15.97
C ASN A 105 -9.55 10.83 15.72
N LEU A 106 -8.43 11.14 16.38
CA LEU A 106 -7.19 10.40 16.24
C LEU A 106 -6.54 10.18 17.61
N ALA A 107 -6.69 8.98 18.15
CA ALA A 107 -6.06 8.59 19.41
C ALA A 107 -4.53 8.64 19.34
N THR A 108 -3.86 8.62 20.48
CA THR A 108 -2.39 8.49 20.54
C THR A 108 -1.96 7.21 19.82
N ASN A 109 -0.92 7.33 19.00
CA ASN A 109 -0.37 6.33 18.07
C ASN A 109 -1.31 5.87 16.94
N ALA A 110 -2.50 6.47 16.80
CA ALA A 110 -3.36 6.21 15.65
C ALA A 110 -2.90 7.01 14.43
N SER A 111 -3.20 6.49 13.24
CA SER A 111 -2.89 7.13 11.97
C SER A 111 -4.15 7.37 11.13
N THR A 112 -4.13 8.46 10.37
CA THR A 112 -5.11 8.77 9.33
C THR A 112 -4.38 9.18 8.06
N SER A 113 -5.01 9.01 6.91
CA SER A 113 -4.42 9.37 5.62
C SER A 113 -5.40 10.11 4.73
N PHE A 114 -4.87 11.08 3.99
CA PHE A 114 -5.57 11.78 2.94
C PHE A 114 -4.70 11.87 1.70
N GLY A 115 -5.30 12.20 0.56
CA GLY A 115 -4.56 12.32 -0.69
C GLY A 115 -5.05 13.48 -1.53
N PHE A 116 -4.24 13.83 -2.53
CA PHE A 116 -4.58 14.88 -3.47
C PHE A 116 -3.87 14.68 -4.82
N ASN A 117 -4.50 15.20 -5.87
CA ASN A 117 -3.83 15.45 -7.14
C ASN A 117 -3.40 16.92 -7.18
N GLY A 118 -2.14 17.15 -7.55
CA GLY A 118 -1.57 18.47 -7.73
C GLY A 118 -1.01 18.67 -9.14
N SER A 119 -0.74 19.93 -9.47
CA SER A 119 -0.01 20.33 -10.67
C SER A 119 1.42 20.76 -10.33
N TRP A 120 2.34 20.59 -11.29
CA TRP A 120 3.74 21.00 -11.15
C TRP A 120 4.29 21.49 -12.49
N ASN A 121 5.46 22.13 -12.48
CA ASN A 121 6.02 22.89 -13.60
C ASN A 121 6.81 22.06 -14.64
N ASN A 122 6.71 20.73 -14.61
CA ASN A 122 7.48 19.79 -15.45
C ASN A 122 9.02 19.85 -15.31
N THR A 123 9.55 20.70 -14.42
CA THR A 123 11.00 20.84 -14.19
C THR A 123 11.42 20.26 -12.84
N SER A 124 10.70 20.57 -11.76
CA SER A 124 11.04 20.12 -10.42
C SER A 124 9.79 19.97 -9.55
N ASN A 125 9.68 18.83 -8.84
CA ASN A 125 8.58 18.54 -7.92
C ASN A 125 9.08 18.03 -6.56
N PRO A 126 9.84 18.82 -5.79
CA PRO A 126 10.39 18.39 -4.50
C PRO A 126 9.27 18.12 -3.48
N ALA A 127 9.42 17.04 -2.71
CA ALA A 127 8.55 16.76 -1.57
C ALA A 127 8.79 17.79 -0.45
N PRO A 128 7.74 18.26 0.26
CA PRO A 128 7.90 19.12 1.43
C PRO A 128 8.68 18.42 2.54
N THR A 129 9.57 19.15 3.22
CA THR A 129 10.43 18.59 4.27
C THR A 129 9.96 18.90 5.68
N SER A 130 9.07 19.89 5.84
CA SER A 130 8.53 20.34 7.12
C SER A 130 7.01 20.32 7.09
N PHE A 131 6.44 19.76 8.16
CA PHE A 131 5.00 19.68 8.39
C PHE A 131 4.69 20.17 9.80
N ALA A 132 3.53 20.81 9.96
CA ALA A 132 2.97 21.15 11.24
C ALA A 132 1.57 20.54 11.41
N VAL A 133 1.26 20.06 12.62
CA VAL A 133 -0.06 19.55 12.98
C VAL A 133 -0.66 20.47 14.03
N ASN A 134 -1.86 21.00 13.75
CA ASN A 134 -2.55 21.97 14.63
C ASN A 134 -1.66 23.17 15.04
N GLY A 135 -0.79 23.61 14.11
CA GLY A 135 0.14 24.73 14.33
C GLY A 135 1.47 24.37 14.97
N VAL A 136 1.70 23.10 15.34
CA VAL A 136 2.94 22.63 15.96
C VAL A 136 3.77 21.82 14.96
N THR A 137 5.03 22.21 14.74
CA THR A 137 5.95 21.50 13.83
C THR A 137 6.22 20.07 14.31
N CYS A 138 6.13 19.09 13.41
CA CYS A 138 6.42 17.70 13.71
C CYS A 138 7.93 17.48 13.92
N THR A 139 8.32 17.02 15.11
CA THR A 139 9.73 16.68 15.44
C THR A 139 10.04 15.17 15.29
N GLY A 140 9.02 14.34 15.06
CA GLY A 140 9.15 12.90 14.89
C GLY A 140 9.37 12.49 13.43
N GLY A 141 10.58 12.72 12.91
CA GLY A 141 11.05 12.21 11.62
C GLY A 141 10.06 12.32 10.45
N THR A 142 10.04 13.47 9.79
CA THR A 142 9.53 13.57 8.43
C THR A 142 10.44 12.70 7.55
N ASN A 143 9.89 11.72 6.84
CA ASN A 143 10.64 11.01 5.79
C ASN A 143 10.04 11.38 4.42
N PRO A 144 10.33 12.58 3.89
CA PRO A 144 9.96 12.91 2.51
C PRO A 144 10.81 12.04 1.59
N THR A 145 10.18 11.17 0.81
CA THR A 145 10.89 10.49 -0.27
C THR A 145 10.86 11.43 -1.47
N ALA A 146 12.02 12.00 -1.84
CA ALA A 146 12.13 12.89 -2.99
C ALA A 146 11.84 12.12 -4.31
N PRO A 147 11.11 12.71 -5.27
CA PRO A 147 11.04 12.14 -6.62
C PRO A 147 12.40 12.28 -7.34
N PRO A 148 12.71 11.40 -8.31
CA PRO A 148 14.02 11.37 -8.96
C PRO A 148 14.29 12.67 -9.74
N THR A 149 15.43 13.32 -9.49
CA THR A 149 15.82 14.63 -10.04
C THR A 149 16.73 14.56 -11.26
N THR A 150 16.64 13.52 -12.09
CA THR A 150 17.36 13.48 -13.38
C THR A 150 16.38 13.29 -14.54
N PRO A 151 16.43 14.11 -15.61
CA PRO A 151 15.84 13.73 -16.89
C PRO A 151 16.41 12.38 -17.30
N PRO A 152 15.62 11.43 -17.84
CA PRO A 152 16.14 10.15 -18.26
C PRO A 152 17.11 10.38 -19.42
N THR A 153 18.39 10.56 -19.10
CA THR A 153 19.40 9.87 -19.88
C THR A 153 19.05 8.41 -19.73
N THR A 154 18.82 7.75 -20.86
CA THR A 154 18.61 6.31 -20.94
C THR A 154 19.55 5.68 -19.93
N PRO A 155 19.04 4.95 -18.92
CA PRO A 155 19.93 4.11 -18.13
C PRO A 155 20.77 3.35 -19.15
N PRO A 156 22.08 3.12 -18.96
CA PRO A 156 22.65 1.95 -19.59
C PRO A 156 21.66 0.84 -19.24
N PHE A 157 21.05 0.29 -20.28
CA PHE A 157 20.14 -0.82 -20.16
C PHE A 157 21.01 -1.88 -19.51
N THR A 158 21.02 -1.95 -18.18
CA THR A 158 21.42 -3.16 -17.50
C THR A 158 20.34 -4.09 -17.99
N PRO A 159 20.66 -5.03 -18.90
CA PRO A 159 19.65 -5.95 -19.35
C PRO A 159 19.00 -6.52 -18.09
N PRO A 160 17.67 -6.68 -18.08
CA PRO A 160 17.01 -7.46 -17.04
C PRO A 160 17.85 -8.72 -16.88
N PRO A 161 18.14 -9.15 -15.63
CA PRO A 161 19.05 -10.27 -15.39
C PRO A 161 18.73 -11.35 -16.42
N THR A 162 19.71 -11.64 -17.29
CA THR A 162 19.52 -12.55 -18.43
C THR A 162 19.24 -13.97 -17.96
N ASN A 163 19.42 -14.20 -16.66
CA ASN A 163 18.96 -15.38 -15.98
C ASN A 163 17.56 -15.13 -15.44
N PRO A 164 16.54 -15.89 -15.90
CA PRO A 164 15.25 -15.91 -15.21
C PRO A 164 15.45 -16.26 -13.73
N PRO A 165 14.51 -15.89 -12.85
CA PRO A 165 14.49 -16.41 -11.48
C PRO A 165 14.74 -17.91 -11.54
N SER A 166 15.73 -18.42 -10.79
CA SER A 166 16.06 -19.84 -10.85
C SER A 166 14.81 -20.65 -10.55
N THR A 167 14.35 -21.42 -11.52
CA THR A 167 13.29 -22.41 -11.32
C THR A 167 13.68 -23.30 -10.16
N GLY A 168 12.97 -23.17 -9.03
CA GLY A 168 13.02 -24.15 -7.95
C GLY A 168 13.56 -23.70 -6.60
N ALA A 169 14.10 -22.49 -6.43
CA ALA A 169 14.48 -22.01 -5.10
C ALA A 169 13.25 -21.49 -4.34
N TRP A 170 12.58 -22.37 -3.62
CA TRP A 170 11.51 -21.98 -2.67
C TRP A 170 12.13 -21.56 -1.33
N PRO A 171 11.66 -20.47 -0.70
CA PRO A 171 12.17 -20.06 0.60
C PRO A 171 11.81 -21.11 1.66
N THR A 172 12.71 -21.30 2.62
CA THR A 172 12.42 -22.08 3.82
C THR A 172 11.71 -21.17 4.83
N PRO A 173 10.56 -21.57 5.40
CA PRO A 173 9.90 -20.76 6.41
C PRO A 173 10.77 -20.53 7.64
N THR A 174 10.78 -19.30 8.14
CA THR A 174 11.48 -18.91 9.38
C THR A 174 10.70 -19.29 10.65
N GLY A 175 9.43 -19.65 10.49
CA GLY A 175 8.51 -20.06 11.55
C GLY A 175 7.11 -20.23 10.98
N GLN A 176 6.14 -20.61 11.83
CA GLN A 176 4.74 -20.78 11.45
C GLN A 176 3.81 -19.85 12.24
N VAL A 177 2.69 -19.48 11.64
CA VAL A 177 1.56 -18.74 12.22
C VAL A 177 0.29 -19.48 11.82
N ASN A 178 -0.43 -20.00 12.82
CA ASN A 178 -1.75 -20.57 12.59
C ASN A 178 -2.77 -19.43 12.62
N VAL A 179 -3.46 -19.22 11.51
CA VAL A 179 -4.42 -18.15 11.34
C VAL A 179 -5.81 -18.65 11.74
N ASN A 180 -6.54 -17.87 12.54
CA ASN A 180 -7.91 -18.19 12.97
C ASN A 180 -8.84 -17.01 12.64
N GLY A 181 -8.95 -16.72 11.34
CA GLY A 181 -9.69 -15.59 10.77
C GLY A 181 -8.81 -14.66 9.94
N THR A 182 -9.42 -13.89 9.04
CA THR A 182 -8.72 -12.98 8.12
C THR A 182 -7.81 -11.97 8.85
N ILE A 183 -6.58 -11.84 8.38
CA ILE A 183 -5.63 -10.82 8.85
C ILE A 183 -5.84 -9.55 8.01
N GLU A 184 -6.30 -8.48 8.66
CA GLU A 184 -6.44 -7.17 8.02
C GLU A 184 -5.09 -6.45 7.92
N VAL A 185 -4.78 -5.91 6.74
CA VAL A 185 -3.54 -5.19 6.46
C VAL A 185 -3.86 -3.82 5.86
N SER A 186 -3.61 -2.74 6.60
CA SER A 186 -3.84 -1.36 6.14
C SER A 186 -2.57 -0.57 5.78
N GLY A 187 -1.40 -1.08 6.19
CA GLY A 187 -0.09 -0.52 5.91
C GLY A 187 0.83 -1.54 5.26
N THR A 188 2.07 -1.65 5.74
CA THR A 188 2.97 -2.75 5.35
C THR A 188 2.98 -3.83 6.41
N LEU A 189 2.69 -5.07 6.02
CA LEU A 189 2.96 -6.25 6.82
C LEU A 189 4.14 -6.99 6.20
N ASP A 190 5.24 -7.07 6.96
CA ASP A 190 6.38 -7.94 6.65
C ASP A 190 6.27 -9.22 7.49
N GLY A 191 6.06 -10.35 6.83
CA GLY A 191 5.93 -11.65 7.51
C GLY A 191 7.26 -12.30 7.86
N GLY A 192 8.42 -11.73 7.45
CA GLY A 192 9.74 -12.27 7.75
C GLY A 192 9.96 -13.69 7.22
N LEU A 193 9.31 -14.04 6.09
CA LEU A 193 9.22 -15.39 5.51
C LEU A 193 8.66 -16.44 6.47
N ARG A 194 7.80 -16.04 7.42
CA ARG A 194 7.00 -16.99 8.18
C ARG A 194 5.93 -17.62 7.29
N ARG A 195 5.61 -18.88 7.56
CA ARG A 195 4.48 -19.60 6.98
C ARG A 195 3.21 -19.24 7.72
N TYR A 196 2.20 -18.79 7.00
CA TYR A 196 0.84 -18.58 7.47
C TYR A 196 -0.04 -19.66 6.84
N CYS A 197 -0.93 -20.25 7.63
CA CYS A 197 -1.78 -21.35 7.18
C CYS A 197 -3.09 -21.38 7.95
N CYS A 198 -3.84 -22.42 7.64
CA CYS A 198 -4.80 -23.08 8.49
C CYS A 198 -6.14 -22.36 8.58
N ILE A 199 -6.45 -21.57 7.55
CA ILE A 199 -7.76 -20.98 7.31
C ILE A 199 -8.47 -21.73 6.18
N GLY A 200 -9.77 -21.93 6.34
CA GLY A 200 -10.57 -22.78 5.44
C GLY A 200 -10.33 -24.26 5.66
N ASP A 201 -10.91 -25.08 4.78
CA ASP A 201 -10.87 -26.53 4.82
C ASP A 201 -9.96 -27.15 3.73
N GLY A 202 -9.36 -26.30 2.88
CA GLY A 202 -8.53 -26.71 1.76
C GLY A 202 -9.33 -27.12 0.51
N SER A 203 -10.64 -26.89 0.48
CA SER A 203 -11.48 -27.10 -0.71
C SER A 203 -11.35 -25.94 -1.71
N GLN A 204 -12.05 -26.04 -2.84
CA GLN A 204 -12.19 -24.99 -3.86
C GLN A 204 -13.51 -24.20 -3.69
N GLU A 205 -14.08 -24.16 -2.49
CA GLU A 205 -15.34 -23.45 -2.24
C GLU A 205 -15.18 -21.92 -2.32
N GLU A 206 -16.06 -21.26 -3.09
CA GLU A 206 -16.07 -19.82 -3.38
C GLU A 206 -16.42 -18.92 -2.17
N SER A 207 -16.73 -19.49 -1.00
CA SER A 207 -17.13 -18.75 0.21
C SER A 207 -16.09 -18.76 1.32
N GLN A 208 -14.88 -19.24 1.05
CA GLN A 208 -13.82 -19.25 2.06
C GLN A 208 -13.34 -17.84 2.39
N ASP A 209 -12.97 -17.62 3.65
CA ASP A 209 -12.38 -16.35 4.05
C ASP A 209 -10.94 -16.25 3.50
N PRO A 210 -10.52 -15.06 3.04
CA PRO A 210 -9.12 -14.84 2.67
C PRO A 210 -8.25 -14.87 3.93
N MET A 211 -7.04 -15.38 3.79
CA MET A 211 -6.06 -15.34 4.87
C MET A 211 -5.60 -13.91 5.18
N PHE A 212 -5.42 -13.10 4.14
CA PHE A 212 -5.08 -11.69 4.27
C PHE A 212 -6.04 -10.82 3.48
N ARG A 213 -6.50 -9.72 4.08
CA ARG A 213 -7.27 -8.69 3.38
C ARG A 213 -6.52 -7.36 3.47
N LEU A 214 -6.09 -6.88 2.32
CA LEU A 214 -5.32 -5.67 2.15
C LEU A 214 -6.25 -4.50 1.81
N ALA A 215 -6.15 -3.43 2.59
CA ALA A 215 -6.74 -2.14 2.25
C ALA A 215 -6.02 -1.50 1.05
N ALA A 216 -6.64 -0.50 0.44
CA ALA A 216 -5.99 0.29 -0.60
C ALA A 216 -4.69 0.95 -0.06
N GLY A 217 -3.61 0.82 -0.82
CA GLY A 217 -2.25 1.27 -0.48
C GLY A 217 -1.42 0.27 0.33
N ALA A 218 -2.02 -0.82 0.81
CA ALA A 218 -1.32 -1.77 1.67
C ALA A 218 -0.29 -2.63 0.92
N THR A 219 0.72 -3.08 1.66
CA THR A 219 1.76 -4.00 1.17
C THR A 219 1.82 -5.24 2.06
N LEU A 220 1.76 -6.42 1.44
CA LEU A 220 2.10 -7.69 2.08
C LEU A 220 3.45 -8.14 1.52
N GLN A 221 4.42 -8.41 2.39
CA GLN A 221 5.74 -8.83 1.94
C GLN A 221 6.37 -9.94 2.76
N ASN A 222 7.24 -10.71 2.10
CA ASN A 222 8.01 -11.79 2.71
C ASN A 222 7.10 -12.75 3.50
N VAL A 223 6.10 -13.30 2.81
CA VAL A 223 5.11 -14.20 3.42
C VAL A 223 5.15 -15.53 2.68
N ILE A 224 5.11 -16.63 3.42
CA ILE A 224 4.82 -17.95 2.88
C ILE A 224 3.39 -18.32 3.30
N ILE A 225 2.60 -18.81 2.36
CA ILE A 225 1.21 -19.20 2.50
C ILE A 225 1.15 -20.71 2.27
N GLY A 226 0.86 -21.46 3.32
CA GLY A 226 0.72 -22.90 3.29
C GLY A 226 -0.74 -23.34 3.40
N ALA A 227 -1.03 -24.58 3.04
CA ALA A 227 -2.34 -25.19 3.19
C ALA A 227 -2.73 -25.38 4.68
N PRO A 228 -4.04 -25.34 5.00
CA PRO A 228 -5.12 -24.74 4.22
C PRO A 228 -4.92 -23.22 4.04
N ALA A 229 -5.16 -22.71 2.83
CA ALA A 229 -4.85 -21.33 2.47
C ALA A 229 -6.08 -20.42 2.34
N GLY A 230 -7.30 -20.94 2.57
CA GLY A 230 -8.54 -20.20 2.36
C GLY A 230 -8.69 -19.69 0.94
N ASP A 231 -9.28 -18.51 0.82
CA ASP A 231 -9.32 -17.70 -0.42
C ASP A 231 -8.10 -16.75 -0.47
N GLY A 232 -6.91 -17.28 -0.16
CA GLY A 232 -5.62 -16.64 -0.35
C GLY A 232 -5.50 -15.21 0.19
N VAL A 233 -5.20 -14.27 -0.70
CA VAL A 233 -4.99 -12.84 -0.39
C VAL A 233 -5.96 -11.96 -1.16
N HIS A 234 -6.72 -11.12 -0.48
CA HIS A 234 -7.64 -10.17 -1.11
C HIS A 234 -7.10 -8.75 -1.07
N CYS A 235 -7.06 -8.08 -2.21
CA CYS A 235 -6.83 -6.64 -2.28
C CYS A 235 -8.13 -5.89 -2.51
N ALA A 236 -8.53 -5.05 -1.55
CA ALA A 236 -9.76 -4.25 -1.63
C ALA A 236 -9.63 -3.00 -2.53
N GLY A 237 -8.40 -2.62 -2.86
CA GLY A 237 -8.01 -1.54 -3.77
C GLY A 237 -6.54 -1.72 -4.16
N PRO A 238 -5.87 -0.70 -4.75
CA PRO A 238 -4.45 -0.76 -5.11
C PRO A 238 -3.63 -1.39 -3.99
N CYS A 239 -2.85 -2.43 -4.27
CA CYS A 239 -2.05 -3.12 -3.25
C CYS A 239 -0.74 -3.61 -3.84
N THR A 240 0.23 -3.92 -2.97
CA THR A 240 1.49 -4.57 -3.36
C THR A 240 1.64 -5.90 -2.64
N LEU A 241 1.86 -6.97 -3.40
CA LEU A 241 2.31 -8.27 -2.90
C LEU A 241 3.77 -8.43 -3.31
N ARG A 242 4.69 -8.42 -2.35
CA ARG A 242 6.13 -8.51 -2.62
C ARG A 242 6.74 -9.75 -2.01
N ASN A 243 7.36 -10.60 -2.82
CA ASN A 243 8.01 -11.82 -2.31
C ASN A 243 7.04 -12.68 -1.46
N VAL A 244 5.84 -12.93 -2.00
CA VAL A 244 4.80 -13.76 -1.37
C VAL A 244 4.76 -15.12 -2.06
N TRP A 245 4.71 -16.19 -1.27
CA TRP A 245 4.90 -17.56 -1.74
C TRP A 245 3.74 -18.46 -1.34
N TRP A 246 2.99 -19.00 -2.29
CA TRP A 246 1.91 -19.95 -2.05
C TRP A 246 2.41 -21.37 -2.31
N GLU A 247 2.58 -22.14 -1.23
CA GLU A 247 3.02 -23.54 -1.29
C GLU A 247 1.91 -24.47 -1.75
N ASP A 248 0.67 -24.08 -1.55
CA ASP A 248 -0.53 -24.74 -2.03
C ASP A 248 -1.63 -23.66 -2.11
N VAL A 249 -2.18 -23.46 -3.30
CA VAL A 249 -3.20 -22.44 -3.52
C VAL A 249 -4.54 -23.04 -3.11
N GLY A 250 -5.31 -22.28 -2.31
CA GLY A 250 -6.68 -22.64 -1.96
C GLY A 250 -7.61 -22.41 -3.15
N GLU A 251 -8.64 -21.58 -3.01
CA GLU A 251 -9.50 -21.20 -4.14
C GLU A 251 -8.72 -20.36 -5.16
N ASP A 252 -8.27 -19.17 -4.76
CA ASP A 252 -7.33 -18.32 -5.47
C ASP A 252 -6.04 -18.09 -4.66
N ALA A 253 -4.92 -17.75 -5.32
CA ALA A 253 -3.73 -17.26 -4.61
C ALA A 253 -3.95 -15.81 -4.16
N ALA A 254 -4.42 -14.97 -5.09
CA ALA A 254 -4.85 -13.62 -4.76
C ALA A 254 -5.96 -13.08 -5.67
N THR A 255 -6.85 -12.31 -5.06
CA THR A 255 -8.03 -11.70 -5.71
C THR A 255 -7.96 -10.18 -5.64
N PHE A 256 -7.99 -9.52 -6.80
CA PHE A 256 -7.85 -8.07 -6.92
C PHE A 256 -9.19 -7.38 -7.14
N ARG A 257 -9.55 -6.47 -6.23
CA ARG A 257 -10.78 -5.65 -6.24
C ARG A 257 -10.43 -4.17 -6.07
N GLY A 258 -11.38 -3.29 -6.34
CA GLY A 258 -11.21 -1.85 -6.19
C GLY A 258 -12.24 -1.04 -6.96
N SER A 259 -12.02 0.25 -7.07
CA SER A 259 -12.87 1.18 -7.81
C SER A 259 -12.02 2.20 -8.60
N GLY A 260 -12.61 2.81 -9.63
CA GLY A 260 -11.89 3.71 -10.52
C GLY A 260 -10.94 2.96 -11.46
N SER A 261 -9.66 3.37 -11.48
CA SER A 261 -8.62 2.75 -12.30
C SER A 261 -7.40 2.37 -11.45
N PRO A 262 -7.56 1.44 -10.49
CA PRO A 262 -6.49 1.10 -9.55
C PRO A 262 -5.33 0.39 -10.25
N THR A 263 -4.16 0.42 -9.61
CA THR A 263 -2.99 -0.35 -10.03
C THR A 263 -2.59 -1.29 -8.91
N PHE A 264 -2.37 -2.56 -9.24
CA PHE A 264 -1.93 -3.59 -8.31
C PHE A 264 -0.57 -4.10 -8.77
N LEU A 265 0.28 -4.45 -7.80
CA LEU A 265 1.61 -4.98 -8.07
C LEU A 265 1.82 -6.30 -7.35
N VAL A 266 2.25 -7.31 -8.09
CA VAL A 266 2.85 -8.53 -7.58
C VAL A 266 4.30 -8.56 -8.06
N ASP A 267 5.24 -8.57 -7.12
CA ASP A 267 6.67 -8.44 -7.42
C ASP A 267 7.49 -9.45 -6.64
N GLY A 268 8.03 -10.45 -7.35
CA GLY A 268 8.69 -11.58 -6.72
C GLY A 268 7.71 -12.59 -6.11
N GLY A 269 8.23 -13.74 -5.68
CA GLY A 269 7.43 -14.79 -5.07
C GLY A 269 7.14 -15.96 -6.01
N GLY A 270 6.23 -16.83 -5.59
CA GLY A 270 5.78 -17.94 -6.43
C GLY A 270 4.52 -18.63 -5.92
N ALA A 271 3.85 -19.36 -6.81
CA ALA A 271 2.65 -20.12 -6.47
C ALA A 271 2.70 -21.53 -7.05
N ARG A 272 2.14 -22.51 -6.34
CA ARG A 272 1.95 -23.85 -6.88
C ARG A 272 0.64 -24.48 -6.43
N SER A 273 0.20 -25.48 -7.19
CA SER A 273 -1.02 -26.26 -6.91
C SER A 273 -2.31 -25.44 -6.94
N ALA A 274 -2.42 -24.51 -7.89
CA ALA A 274 -3.65 -23.76 -8.12
C ALA A 274 -4.59 -24.54 -9.04
N SER A 275 -5.48 -25.33 -8.46
CA SER A 275 -6.38 -26.21 -9.23
C SER A 275 -7.17 -25.45 -10.30
N ASP A 276 -7.68 -24.26 -9.96
CA ASP A 276 -8.32 -23.35 -10.93
C ASP A 276 -7.44 -22.15 -11.27
N LYS A 277 -7.32 -21.15 -10.37
CA LYS A 277 -6.71 -19.86 -10.70
C LYS A 277 -5.61 -19.47 -9.71
N VAL A 278 -4.54 -18.85 -10.21
CA VAL A 278 -3.54 -18.22 -9.34
C VAL A 278 -4.01 -16.80 -9.00
N PHE A 279 -4.23 -15.97 -10.02
CA PHE A 279 -4.65 -14.58 -9.83
C PHE A 279 -6.01 -14.31 -10.44
N GLN A 280 -6.97 -13.94 -9.60
CA GLN A 280 -8.31 -13.52 -10.01
C GLN A 280 -8.43 -12.00 -9.96
N HIS A 281 -8.94 -11.40 -11.04
CA HIS A 281 -9.13 -9.95 -11.13
C HIS A 281 -10.61 -9.64 -11.29
N ASN A 282 -11.22 -9.19 -10.20
CA ASN A 282 -12.65 -8.90 -10.09
C ASN A 282 -12.96 -7.41 -10.22
N GLY A 283 -12.11 -6.53 -9.71
CA GLY A 283 -12.26 -5.06 -9.84
C GLY A 283 -11.81 -4.52 -11.21
N PRO A 284 -12.00 -3.22 -11.48
CA PRO A 284 -11.38 -2.54 -12.61
C PRO A 284 -9.88 -2.34 -12.38
N GLY A 285 -9.15 -1.92 -13.42
CA GLY A 285 -7.78 -1.42 -13.28
C GLY A 285 -6.73 -2.31 -13.93
N THR A 286 -5.50 -2.18 -13.44
CA THR A 286 -4.33 -2.87 -14.02
C THR A 286 -3.57 -3.65 -12.96
N LEU A 287 -3.42 -4.95 -13.18
CA LEU A 287 -2.52 -5.80 -12.40
C LEU A 287 -1.18 -5.93 -13.11
N THR A 288 -0.08 -5.63 -12.43
CA THR A 288 1.26 -5.97 -12.89
C THR A 288 1.80 -7.13 -12.07
N VAL A 289 2.19 -8.22 -12.72
CA VAL A 289 2.90 -9.33 -12.10
C VAL A 289 4.29 -9.42 -12.70
N GLN A 290 5.31 -9.42 -11.84
CA GLN A 290 6.68 -9.50 -12.29
C GLN A 290 7.58 -10.31 -11.37
N ASN A 291 8.68 -10.84 -11.93
CA ASN A 291 9.71 -11.59 -11.20
C ASN A 291 9.14 -12.82 -10.48
N PHE A 292 8.06 -13.41 -11.00
CA PHE A 292 7.26 -14.44 -10.33
C PHE A 292 7.51 -15.82 -10.94
N GLN A 293 7.31 -16.89 -10.15
CA GLN A 293 7.26 -18.24 -10.70
C GLN A 293 5.97 -18.97 -10.34
N ALA A 294 5.44 -19.79 -11.25
CA ALA A 294 4.33 -20.67 -10.92
C ALA A 294 4.46 -22.06 -11.56
N THR A 295 3.89 -23.06 -10.90
CA THR A 295 3.81 -24.42 -11.42
C THR A 295 2.54 -25.10 -10.95
N ASN A 296 2.02 -26.07 -11.72
CA ASN A 296 0.80 -26.78 -11.40
C ASN A 296 -0.39 -25.83 -11.19
N PHE A 297 -0.87 -25.23 -12.29
CA PHE A 297 -2.00 -24.31 -12.26
C PHE A 297 -2.99 -24.52 -13.42
N GLY A 298 -4.28 -24.24 -13.20
CA GLY A 298 -5.26 -24.11 -14.28
C GLY A 298 -4.99 -22.85 -15.10
N THR A 299 -5.27 -21.69 -14.52
CA THR A 299 -5.12 -20.36 -15.13
C THR A 299 -4.26 -19.46 -14.25
N PHE A 300 -3.15 -18.94 -14.77
CA PHE A 300 -2.26 -18.08 -13.99
C PHE A 300 -2.88 -16.70 -13.70
N TYR A 301 -3.53 -16.08 -14.68
CA TYR A 301 -4.29 -14.85 -14.48
C TYR A 301 -5.66 -14.92 -15.17
N ARG A 302 -6.72 -14.53 -14.46
CA ARG A 302 -8.07 -14.46 -15.00
C ARG A 302 -8.73 -13.12 -14.70
N SER A 303 -9.14 -12.41 -15.76
CA SER A 303 -10.13 -11.33 -15.65
C SER A 303 -11.50 -11.97 -15.41
N CYS A 304 -12.25 -11.58 -14.37
CA CYS A 304 -13.54 -12.20 -14.08
C CYS A 304 -14.50 -12.10 -15.28
N GLY A 305 -14.96 -13.23 -15.80
CA GLY A 305 -15.74 -13.28 -17.04
C GLY A 305 -17.26 -13.39 -16.86
N ASN A 306 -17.74 -13.62 -15.63
CA ASN A 306 -19.15 -13.80 -15.30
C ASN A 306 -19.58 -13.02 -14.05
N CYS A 307 -18.72 -12.14 -13.53
CA CYS A 307 -19.05 -11.22 -12.44
C CYS A 307 -20.29 -10.39 -12.78
N SER A 308 -21.15 -10.16 -11.78
CA SER A 308 -22.37 -9.36 -11.91
C SER A 308 -22.10 -7.92 -12.36
N THR A 309 -20.96 -7.37 -11.95
CA THR A 309 -20.41 -6.11 -12.48
C THR A 309 -19.17 -6.41 -13.30
N GLN A 310 -19.19 -5.96 -14.55
CA GLN A 310 -18.09 -6.14 -15.48
C GLN A 310 -17.27 -4.86 -15.63
N HIS A 311 -15.97 -5.05 -15.81
CA HIS A 311 -15.01 -3.97 -15.92
C HIS A 311 -14.05 -4.25 -17.05
N ARG A 312 -13.49 -3.18 -17.61
CA ARG A 312 -12.24 -3.28 -18.37
C ARG A 312 -11.10 -3.55 -17.39
N ARG A 313 -10.33 -4.60 -17.64
CA ARG A 313 -9.19 -5.02 -16.83
C ARG A 313 -7.95 -5.18 -17.69
N ASN A 314 -6.81 -4.77 -17.16
CA ASN A 314 -5.53 -4.95 -17.84
C ASN A 314 -4.59 -5.79 -16.98
N VAL A 315 -3.75 -6.58 -17.63
CA VAL A 315 -2.64 -7.29 -16.99
C VAL A 315 -1.33 -7.06 -17.72
N VAL A 316 -0.27 -6.85 -16.95
CA VAL A 316 1.10 -6.79 -17.42
C VAL A 316 1.90 -7.90 -16.76
N LEU A 317 2.38 -8.84 -17.56
CA LEU A 317 3.15 -10.01 -17.12
C LEU A 317 4.59 -9.86 -17.61
N ARG A 318 5.55 -9.78 -16.69
CA ARG A 318 6.96 -9.53 -17.03
C ARG A 318 7.93 -10.39 -16.24
N ASN A 319 8.89 -11.02 -16.90
CA ASN A 319 9.92 -11.81 -16.23
C ASN A 319 9.31 -12.87 -15.30
N ILE A 320 8.47 -13.73 -15.89
CA ILE A 320 7.73 -14.77 -15.16
C ILE A 320 8.17 -16.13 -15.67
N THR A 321 8.36 -17.09 -14.76
CA THR A 321 8.63 -18.48 -15.13
C THR A 321 7.46 -19.38 -14.79
N LEU A 322 6.88 -20.05 -15.80
CA LEU A 322 5.72 -20.91 -15.68
C LEU A 322 6.08 -22.34 -16.06
N THR A 323 5.94 -23.27 -15.13
CA THR A 323 6.36 -24.67 -15.31
C THR A 323 5.16 -25.59 -15.39
N ARG A 324 5.09 -26.43 -16.44
CA ARG A 324 4.05 -27.45 -16.58
C ARG A 324 4.05 -28.42 -15.37
N PRO A 325 2.88 -28.93 -14.94
CA PRO A 325 1.56 -28.74 -15.54
C PRO A 325 1.02 -27.31 -15.38
N GLY A 326 0.32 -26.82 -16.40
CA GLY A 326 -0.13 -25.44 -16.56
C GLY A 326 -0.99 -25.35 -17.81
N ASN A 327 -2.19 -24.73 -17.76
CA ASN A 327 -3.11 -24.69 -18.92
C ASN A 327 -3.14 -23.30 -19.60
N THR A 328 -3.48 -22.23 -18.88
CA THR A 328 -3.60 -20.88 -19.46
C THR A 328 -2.78 -19.85 -18.70
N VAL A 329 -2.01 -19.00 -19.40
CA VAL A 329 -1.25 -17.92 -18.75
C VAL A 329 -2.15 -16.72 -18.44
N ALA A 330 -2.89 -16.19 -19.42
CA ALA A 330 -3.88 -15.14 -19.17
C ALA A 330 -5.21 -15.44 -19.86
N GLY A 331 -6.32 -15.32 -19.13
CA GLY A 331 -7.69 -15.32 -19.65
C GLY A 331 -8.32 -13.92 -19.57
N ILE A 332 -8.65 -13.32 -20.72
CA ILE A 332 -9.17 -11.93 -20.80
C ILE A 332 -10.50 -11.84 -21.55
N ASN A 333 -11.32 -10.83 -21.23
CA ASN A 333 -12.62 -10.60 -21.86
C ASN A 333 -12.52 -9.47 -22.89
N VAL A 334 -12.46 -9.83 -24.18
CA VAL A 334 -12.16 -8.86 -25.24
C VAL A 334 -13.29 -7.88 -25.52
N ASN A 335 -14.54 -8.31 -25.29
CA ASN A 335 -15.72 -7.46 -25.42
C ASN A 335 -15.79 -6.32 -24.38
N TYR A 336 -15.05 -6.42 -23.28
CA TYR A 336 -14.90 -5.34 -22.29
C TYR A 336 -13.62 -4.51 -22.50
N GLY A 337 -12.85 -4.80 -23.56
CA GLY A 337 -11.62 -4.07 -23.89
C GLY A 337 -10.42 -4.46 -23.03
N ASP A 338 -10.45 -5.64 -22.40
CA ASP A 338 -9.34 -6.12 -21.58
C ASP A 338 -8.05 -6.22 -22.39
N THR A 339 -6.90 -5.98 -21.74
CA THR A 339 -5.60 -6.20 -22.37
C THR A 339 -4.68 -7.07 -21.51
N ALA A 340 -3.87 -7.90 -22.15
CA ALA A 340 -2.81 -8.67 -21.53
C ALA A 340 -1.50 -8.42 -22.28
N ARG A 341 -0.49 -7.91 -21.57
CA ARG A 341 0.85 -7.64 -22.10
C ARG A 341 1.84 -8.63 -21.51
N PHE A 342 2.72 -9.17 -22.35
CA PHE A 342 3.69 -10.18 -21.92
C PHE A 342 5.09 -9.76 -22.36
N SER A 343 6.07 -9.99 -21.49
CA SER A 343 7.49 -9.83 -21.81
C SER A 343 8.31 -10.77 -20.95
N GLN A 344 9.35 -11.41 -21.52
CA GLN A 344 10.25 -12.29 -20.77
C GLN A 344 9.51 -13.42 -20.02
N ILE A 345 8.57 -14.08 -20.69
CA ILE A 345 7.87 -15.22 -20.13
C ILE A 345 8.68 -16.47 -20.45
N THR A 346 9.17 -17.16 -19.43
CA THR A 346 9.82 -18.45 -19.56
C THR A 346 8.81 -19.55 -19.28
N ILE A 347 8.62 -20.45 -20.23
CA ILE A 347 7.75 -21.61 -20.12
C ILE A 347 8.61 -22.85 -20.04
N VAL A 348 8.40 -23.66 -19.02
CA VAL A 348 9.25 -24.81 -18.70
C VAL A 348 8.45 -26.10 -18.81
N ASN A 349 9.09 -27.13 -19.37
CA ASN A 349 8.51 -28.46 -19.56
C ASN A 349 7.29 -28.49 -20.49
N ASP A 350 7.22 -27.57 -21.46
CA ASP A 350 6.12 -27.46 -22.44
C ASP A 350 6.60 -27.66 -23.89
N ALA A 351 7.29 -28.76 -24.16
CA ALA A 351 7.82 -29.05 -25.49
C ALA A 351 6.73 -29.04 -26.58
N SER A 352 5.50 -29.41 -26.24
CA SER A 352 4.33 -29.40 -27.12
C SER A 352 3.67 -28.02 -27.29
N ARG A 353 4.15 -27.00 -26.58
CA ARG A 353 3.59 -25.63 -26.56
C ARG A 353 2.08 -25.62 -26.30
N SER A 354 1.64 -26.49 -25.39
CA SER A 354 0.21 -26.68 -25.12
C SER A 354 -0.34 -25.65 -24.15
N MET A 355 0.51 -24.96 -23.39
CA MET A 355 0.06 -23.90 -22.51
C MET A 355 -0.38 -22.67 -23.34
N VAL A 356 -1.63 -22.26 -23.17
CA VAL A 356 -2.23 -21.14 -23.90
C VAL A 356 -1.78 -19.82 -23.28
N ILE A 357 -0.98 -19.04 -24.01
CA ILE A 357 -0.43 -17.76 -23.52
C ILE A 357 -1.54 -16.75 -23.22
N CYS A 358 -2.45 -16.56 -24.16
CA CYS A 358 -3.55 -15.62 -24.01
C CYS A 358 -4.81 -16.26 -24.56
N ARG A 359 -5.79 -16.50 -23.70
CA ARG A 359 -7.11 -17.02 -24.04
C ARG A 359 -8.11 -15.88 -23.96
N LYS A 360 -8.94 -15.77 -25.00
CA LYS A 360 -9.88 -14.66 -25.19
C LYS A 360 -11.30 -15.16 -25.02
N TYR A 361 -12.09 -14.38 -24.29
CA TYR A 361 -13.48 -14.66 -23.99
C TYR A 361 -14.37 -13.47 -24.33
N ASN A 362 -15.65 -13.76 -24.58
CA ASN A 362 -16.72 -12.80 -24.41
C ASN A 362 -17.28 -12.96 -23.00
N GLY A 363 -16.93 -12.04 -22.11
CA GLY A 363 -17.47 -11.99 -20.76
C GLY A 363 -18.95 -11.61 -20.75
N ASN A 364 -19.65 -11.97 -19.68
CA ASN A 364 -21.05 -11.65 -19.42
C ASN A 364 -21.25 -11.25 -17.95
N ASN A 365 -22.47 -10.86 -17.59
CA ASN A 365 -22.88 -10.50 -16.24
C ASN A 365 -24.02 -11.37 -15.69
N SER A 366 -24.27 -12.53 -16.31
CA SER A 366 -25.38 -13.41 -15.95
C SER A 366 -24.98 -14.55 -15.00
N GLY A 367 -23.71 -14.61 -14.59
CA GLY A 367 -23.14 -15.72 -13.81
C GLY A 367 -22.78 -16.95 -14.65
N ASN A 368 -23.20 -17.01 -15.91
CA ASN A 368 -22.89 -18.14 -16.80
C ASN A 368 -21.41 -18.11 -17.21
N GLU A 369 -20.83 -19.29 -17.46
CA GLU A 369 -19.48 -19.37 -18.01
C GLU A 369 -19.36 -18.56 -19.32
N PRO A 370 -18.33 -17.71 -19.45
CA PRO A 370 -18.14 -16.89 -20.63
C PRO A 370 -17.67 -17.71 -21.83
N THR A 371 -18.13 -17.32 -23.01
CA THR A 371 -17.80 -18.02 -24.26
C THR A 371 -16.36 -17.73 -24.66
N GLN A 372 -15.57 -18.77 -24.91
CA GLN A 372 -14.25 -18.60 -25.52
C GLN A 372 -14.40 -18.18 -26.99
N VAL A 373 -13.67 -17.13 -27.39
CA VAL A 373 -13.73 -16.56 -28.74
C VAL A 373 -12.39 -16.58 -29.47
N GLY A 374 -11.30 -16.95 -28.79
CA GLY A 374 -10.02 -17.13 -29.47
C GLY A 374 -8.85 -17.35 -28.51
N THR A 375 -7.67 -17.46 -29.09
CA THR A 375 -6.40 -17.54 -28.36
C THR A 375 -5.31 -16.76 -29.12
N GLY A 376 -4.15 -16.58 -28.49
CA GLY A 376 -2.96 -16.04 -29.12
C GLY A 376 -2.90 -14.50 -29.17
N ALA A 377 -1.76 -13.99 -29.64
CA ALA A 377 -1.54 -12.56 -29.87
C ALA A 377 -2.45 -12.02 -30.99
N ASP A 378 -2.87 -10.76 -30.87
CA ASP A 378 -3.67 -10.06 -31.88
C ASP A 378 -3.32 -8.58 -32.04
N GLY A 379 -2.31 -8.08 -31.32
CA GLY A 379 -1.89 -6.68 -31.39
C GLY A 379 -2.86 -5.67 -30.78
N THR A 380 -3.99 -6.13 -30.21
CA THR A 380 -5.02 -5.27 -29.62
C THR A 380 -5.29 -5.62 -28.16
N ASN A 381 -5.71 -6.85 -27.89
CA ASN A 381 -6.03 -7.34 -26.55
C ASN A 381 -4.88 -8.18 -25.99
N CYS A 382 -4.37 -9.13 -26.78
CA CYS A 382 -3.25 -9.99 -26.42
C CYS A 382 -1.98 -9.45 -27.09
N LEU A 383 -1.08 -8.90 -26.28
CA LEU A 383 0.03 -8.07 -26.72
C LEU A 383 1.37 -8.74 -26.38
N TYR A 384 1.85 -9.57 -27.32
CA TYR A 384 3.15 -10.23 -27.26
C TYR A 384 3.59 -10.73 -28.63
N SER A 385 4.88 -11.06 -28.74
CA SER A 385 5.52 -11.69 -29.88
C SER A 385 6.23 -12.98 -29.47
N SER A 386 6.80 -13.72 -30.42
CA SER A 386 7.65 -14.87 -30.10
C SER A 386 8.90 -14.50 -29.31
N ALA A 387 9.41 -13.26 -29.45
CA ALA A 387 10.58 -12.79 -28.71
C ALA A 387 10.29 -12.56 -27.21
N ASP A 388 9.02 -12.43 -26.83
CA ASP A 388 8.60 -12.27 -25.44
C ASP A 388 8.51 -13.61 -24.70
N LEU A 389 8.64 -14.73 -25.42
CA LEU A 389 8.48 -16.08 -24.90
C LEU A 389 9.79 -16.87 -25.05
N SER A 390 10.16 -17.60 -24.00
CA SER A 390 11.24 -18.59 -24.02
C SER A 390 10.69 -19.93 -23.56
N TYR A 391 11.04 -21.01 -24.24
CA TYR A 391 10.64 -22.37 -23.85
C TYR A 391 11.89 -23.14 -23.40
N ARG A 392 11.81 -23.82 -22.26
CA ARG A 392 12.91 -24.58 -21.66
C ARG A 392 12.51 -26.00 -21.28
#